data_AF-A0A382GDH7-F1
#
_entry.id   AF-A0A382GDH7-F1
#
_cell.length_a   1.000
_cell.length_b   1.000
_cell.length_c   1.000
_cell.angle_alpha   90.00
_cell.angle_beta   90.00
_cell.angle_gamma   90.00
#
_symmetry.space_group_name_H-M   'P 1'
#
loop_
_entity.id
_entity.type
_entity.pdbx_description
1 polymer ?
#
loop_
_entity_poly.entity_id
_entity_poly.type
_entity_poly.pdbx_seq_one_letter_code
_entity_poly.pdbx_strand_id
1 'polypeptide(L)'
;MLKKEAERITGGLSKPGKMPEGAYNIPASACQTGQILAKVEGTPCSGCYALKNRYRMPIQKAAMERRLKSLTHPRWVEAMTTLVKKKKHFRWHDSGDIQGVAHLKKIFEVCNNTPGTMHWLPTQE
;
A
#
# COMPACT_ATOMS: atom_id res chain seq x y z
N MET A 1 -3.11 -8.52 -18.70
CA MET A 1 -2.05 -7.48 -18.75
C MET A 1 -0.66 -8.10 -18.57
N LEU A 2 0.38 -7.53 -19.20
CA LEU A 2 1.79 -7.91 -18.93
C LEU A 2 2.25 -7.38 -17.57
N LYS A 3 3.11 -8.12 -16.85
CA LYS A 3 3.60 -7.69 -15.52
C LYS A 3 4.24 -6.30 -15.53
N LYS A 4 5.06 -5.98 -16.55
CA LYS A 4 5.70 -4.66 -16.70
C LYS A 4 4.67 -3.54 -16.85
N GLU A 5 3.59 -3.77 -17.59
CA GLU A 5 2.51 -2.78 -17.74
C GLU A 5 1.79 -2.56 -16.41
N ALA A 6 1.52 -3.64 -15.68
CA ALA A 6 0.89 -3.57 -14.37
C ALA A 6 1.76 -2.82 -13.34
N GLU A 7 3.08 -3.02 -13.35
CA GLU A 7 4.02 -2.27 -12.51
C GLU A 7 4.03 -0.78 -12.86
N ARG A 8 3.95 -0.42 -14.15
CA ARG A 8 3.87 0.98 -14.59
C ARG A 8 2.57 1.65 -14.13
N ILE A 9 1.44 0.95 -14.22
CA ILE A 9 0.13 1.47 -13.78
C ILE A 9 0.11 1.68 -12.27
N THR A 10 0.56 0.69 -11.50
CA THR A 10 0.44 0.68 -10.04
C THR A 10 1.56 1.46 -9.35
N GLY A 11 2.68 1.71 -10.02
CA GLY A 11 3.90 2.19 -9.37
C GLY A 11 4.75 1.05 -8.77
N GLY A 12 4.37 -0.20 -9.02
CA GLY A 12 5.06 -1.42 -8.62
C GLY A 12 4.84 -1.77 -7.14
N LEU A 13 5.26 -2.97 -6.77
CA LEU A 13 5.16 -3.47 -5.39
C LEU A 13 6.38 -3.08 -4.55
N SER A 14 6.23 -3.04 -3.24
CA SER A 14 7.34 -2.97 -2.29
C SER A 14 7.84 -4.36 -1.90
N LYS A 15 9.09 -4.42 -1.46
CA LYS A 15 9.76 -5.62 -0.96
C LYS A 15 10.12 -5.43 0.52
N PRO A 16 9.14 -5.53 1.43
CA PRO A 16 9.41 -5.51 2.87
C PRO A 16 10.31 -6.68 3.26
N GLY A 17 11.30 -6.45 4.13
CA GLY A 17 12.21 -7.51 4.58
C GLY A 17 11.59 -8.48 5.59
N LYS A 18 10.52 -8.05 6.29
CA LYS A 18 9.86 -8.83 7.36
C LYS A 18 8.57 -9.53 6.90
N MET A 19 8.19 -9.42 5.63
CA MET A 19 6.98 -10.04 5.08
C MET A 19 7.30 -10.81 3.80
N PRO A 20 6.75 -12.02 3.60
CA PRO A 20 6.94 -12.77 2.38
C PRO A 20 6.27 -12.08 1.17
N GLU A 21 6.92 -12.25 0.01
CA GLU A 21 6.40 -12.07 -1.36
C GLU A 21 5.90 -10.68 -1.81
N GLY A 22 5.63 -9.71 -0.94
CA GLY A 22 5.52 -8.29 -1.31
C GLY A 22 4.44 -7.49 -0.59
N ALA A 23 4.48 -6.17 -0.78
CA ALA A 23 3.48 -5.25 -0.24
C ALA A 23 3.12 -4.11 -1.19
N TYR A 24 2.10 -3.33 -0.82
CA TYR A 24 1.75 -2.09 -1.51
C TYR A 24 1.73 -0.92 -0.52
N ASN A 25 2.82 -0.17 -0.49
CA ASN A 25 3.04 0.87 0.50
C ASN A 25 2.83 2.25 -0.10
N ILE A 26 2.06 3.08 0.61
CA ILE A 26 1.90 4.50 0.30
C ILE A 26 2.53 5.34 1.43
N PRO A 27 2.69 6.66 1.26
CA PRO A 27 3.35 7.48 2.27
C PRO A 27 2.50 7.56 3.54
N ALA A 28 3.11 7.39 4.72
CA ALA A 28 2.41 7.64 5.99
C ALA A 28 1.97 9.10 6.15
N SER A 29 2.60 10.03 5.42
CA SER A 29 2.17 11.42 5.33
C SER A 29 0.81 11.61 4.64
N ALA A 30 0.28 10.58 3.98
CA ALA A 30 -1.05 10.58 3.37
C ALA A 30 -2.12 9.89 4.23
N CYS A 31 -1.76 9.37 5.42
CA CYS A 31 -2.75 8.85 6.36
C CYS A 31 -3.65 9.99 6.85
N GLN A 32 -4.97 9.81 6.78
CA GLN A 32 -5.91 10.87 7.14
C GLN A 32 -5.96 11.03 8.65
N THR A 33 -6.37 9.97 9.35
CA THR A 33 -6.43 9.92 10.82
C THR A 33 -5.02 9.88 11.41
N GLY A 34 -4.12 9.08 10.81
CA GLY A 34 -2.78 8.85 11.34
C GLY A 34 -1.91 10.11 11.45
N GLN A 35 -2.03 11.08 10.53
CA GLN A 35 -1.27 12.34 10.61
C GLN A 35 -1.76 13.27 11.73
N ILE A 36 -3.04 13.19 12.08
CA ILE A 36 -3.61 13.93 13.20
C ILE A 36 -3.11 13.29 14.50
N LEU A 37 -3.26 11.96 14.63
CA LEU A 37 -2.83 11.22 15.81
C LEU A 37 -1.32 11.28 16.03
N ALA A 38 -0.52 11.37 14.96
CA ALA A 38 0.94 11.53 15.08
C ALA A 38 1.37 12.76 15.89
N LYS A 39 0.50 13.76 16.06
CA LYS A 39 0.76 14.97 16.86
C LYS A 39 0.30 14.85 18.32
N VAL A 40 -0.41 13.77 18.66
CA VAL A 40 -0.96 13.53 20.00
C VAL A 40 -0.14 12.42 20.66
N GLU A 41 0.58 12.76 21.71
CA GLU A 41 1.40 11.80 22.47
C GLU A 41 0.54 10.66 23.05
N GLY A 42 1.13 9.47 23.16
CA GLY A 42 0.44 8.28 23.68
C GLY A 42 -0.47 7.56 22.67
N THR A 43 -0.73 8.13 21.49
CA THR A 43 -1.46 7.42 20.43
C THR A 43 -0.56 6.42 19.70
N PRO A 44 -1.13 5.37 19.07
CA PRO A 44 -0.36 4.44 18.23
C PRO A 44 0.43 5.12 17.10
N CYS A 45 -0.03 6.28 16.61
CA CYS A 45 0.60 7.01 15.52
C CYS A 45 1.67 8.01 15.96
N SER A 46 1.69 8.46 17.22
CA SER A 46 2.68 9.41 17.77
C SER A 46 4.13 9.01 17.47
N GLY A 47 4.43 7.71 17.54
CA GLY A 47 5.75 7.14 17.33
C GLY A 47 6.02 6.64 15.90
N CYS A 48 5.11 6.87 14.94
CA CYS A 48 5.05 6.16 13.66
C CYS A 48 6.43 5.96 13.00
N TYR A 49 6.84 4.70 12.84
CA TYR A 49 8.12 4.35 12.23
C TYR A 49 8.19 4.74 10.75
N ALA A 50 7.04 4.79 10.06
CA ALA A 50 6.96 5.13 8.65
C ALA A 50 7.13 6.64 8.37
N LEU A 51 7.20 7.47 9.42
CA LEU A 51 7.59 8.87 9.34
C LEU A 51 9.08 9.08 9.65
N LYS A 52 9.89 8.02 9.69
CA LYS A 52 11.30 8.06 10.11
C LYS A 52 12.21 7.31 9.13
N ASN A 53 13.52 7.58 9.21
CA ASN A 53 14.60 6.83 8.58
C ASN A 53 14.34 6.51 7.09
N ARG A 54 14.40 5.22 6.73
CA ARG A 54 14.30 4.71 5.36
C ARG A 54 13.03 5.16 4.63
N TYR A 55 11.92 5.36 5.34
CA TYR A 55 10.65 5.79 4.74
C TYR A 55 10.68 7.27 4.30
N ARG A 56 11.60 8.09 4.85
CA ARG A 56 11.80 9.48 4.44
C ARG A 56 12.87 9.68 3.36
N MET A 57 13.64 8.65 3.04
CA MET A 57 14.66 8.75 2.00
C MET A 57 14.00 9.07 0.64
N PRO A 58 14.59 9.96 -0.19
CA PRO A 58 13.95 10.47 -1.40
C PRO A 58 13.46 9.38 -2.36
N ILE A 59 14.25 8.32 -2.55
CA ILE A 59 13.93 7.23 -3.47
C ILE A 59 12.68 6.46 -3.00
N GLN A 60 12.60 6.15 -1.71
CA GLN A 60 11.48 5.43 -1.11
C GLN A 60 10.23 6.30 -1.08
N LYS A 61 10.38 7.58 -0.70
CA LYS A 61 9.29 8.56 -0.73
C LYS A 61 8.71 8.68 -2.14
N ALA A 62 9.55 8.86 -3.15
CA ALA A 62 9.12 8.94 -4.55
C ALA A 62 8.41 7.65 -5.01
N ALA A 63 8.88 6.47 -4.59
CA ALA A 63 8.20 5.21 -4.91
C ALA A 63 6.81 5.10 -4.28
N MET A 64 6.66 5.53 -3.02
CA MET A 64 5.37 5.54 -2.32
C MET A 64 4.43 6.59 -2.92
N GLU A 65 4.92 7.78 -3.27
CA GLU A 65 4.13 8.82 -3.91
C GLU A 65 3.61 8.38 -5.30
N ARG A 66 4.41 7.64 -6.08
CA ARG A 66 3.94 7.05 -7.34
C ARG A 66 2.77 6.08 -7.12
N ARG A 67 2.84 5.25 -6.08
CA ARG A 67 1.76 4.31 -5.72
C ARG A 67 0.52 5.01 -5.16
N LEU A 68 0.70 6.12 -4.46
CA LEU A 68 -0.43 6.93 -4.01
C LEU A 68 -1.17 7.55 -5.21
N LYS A 69 -0.42 8.12 -6.17
CA LYS A 69 -1.00 8.71 -7.39
C LYS A 69 -1.70 7.69 -8.27
N SER A 70 -1.25 6.44 -8.30
CA SER A 70 -1.85 5.41 -9.14
C SER A 70 -3.22 4.93 -8.65
N LEU A 71 -3.61 5.21 -7.40
CA LEU A 71 -4.90 4.76 -6.85
C LEU A 71 -6.11 5.23 -7.66
N THR A 72 -5.99 6.34 -8.39
CA THR A 72 -7.04 6.89 -9.25
C THR A 72 -7.07 6.28 -10.64
N HIS A 73 -6.06 5.50 -11.03
CA HIS A 73 -5.97 4.92 -12.37
C HIS A 73 -7.14 3.95 -12.61
N PRO A 74 -7.85 4.03 -13.77
CA PRO A 74 -9.05 3.22 -14.01
C PRO A 74 -8.76 1.71 -14.04
N ARG A 75 -7.60 1.33 -14.60
CA ARG A 75 -7.15 -0.08 -14.65
C ARG A 75 -6.35 -0.54 -13.41
N TRP A 76 -6.42 0.19 -12.30
CA TRP A 76 -5.60 -0.12 -11.12
C TRP A 76 -5.91 -1.51 -10.56
N VAL A 77 -7.19 -1.90 -10.48
CA VAL A 77 -7.58 -3.23 -9.98
C VAL A 77 -7.05 -4.36 -10.85
N GLU A 78 -7.21 -4.24 -12.18
CA GLU A 78 -6.69 -5.23 -13.14
C GLU A 78 -5.17 -5.37 -13.02
N ALA A 79 -4.47 -4.24 -12.90
CA ALA A 79 -3.03 -4.20 -12.75
C ALA A 79 -2.59 -4.83 -11.42
N MET A 80 -3.19 -4.45 -10.29
CA MET A 80 -2.88 -5.04 -8.98
C MET A 80 -3.17 -6.53 -8.94
N THR A 81 -4.31 -6.96 -9.49
CA THR A 81 -4.67 -8.38 -9.65
C THR A 81 -3.55 -9.12 -10.39
N THR A 82 -3.06 -8.57 -11.51
CA THR A 82 -1.96 -9.16 -12.28
C THR A 82 -0.68 -9.33 -11.46
N LEU A 83 -0.35 -8.36 -10.59
CA LEU A 83 0.86 -8.40 -9.75
C LEU A 83 0.73 -9.34 -8.55
N VAL A 84 -0.48 -9.51 -8.02
CA VAL A 84 -0.74 -10.25 -6.78
C VAL A 84 -1.11 -11.71 -7.05
N LYS A 85 -1.77 -12.04 -8.17
CA LYS A 85 -2.32 -13.38 -8.47
C LYS A 85 -1.36 -14.57 -8.31
N LYS A 86 -0.04 -14.35 -8.44
CA LYS A 86 0.99 -15.40 -8.30
C LYS A 86 1.69 -15.40 -6.93
N LYS A 87 1.17 -14.65 -5.95
CA LYS A 87 1.71 -14.56 -4.59
C LYS A 87 0.86 -15.38 -3.64
N LYS A 88 1.49 -16.10 -2.73
CA LYS A 88 0.84 -16.80 -1.62
C LYS A 88 0.45 -15.84 -0.49
N HIS A 89 1.29 -14.84 -0.25
CA HIS A 89 1.09 -13.85 0.81
C HIS A 89 1.22 -12.44 0.24
N PHE A 90 0.34 -11.55 0.68
CA PHE A 90 0.40 -10.15 0.27
C PHE A 90 -0.03 -9.22 1.38
N ARG A 91 0.80 -8.21 1.68
CA ARG A 91 0.47 -7.18 2.66
C ARG A 91 0.05 -5.88 1.99
N TRP A 92 -1.16 -5.46 2.28
CA TRP A 92 -1.59 -4.09 2.05
C TRP A 92 -0.98 -3.21 3.13
N HIS A 93 -0.29 -2.15 2.71
CA HIS A 93 0.26 -1.10 3.56
C HIS A 93 1.11 -1.61 4.74
N ASP A 94 2.43 -1.72 4.54
CA ASP A 94 3.37 -1.62 5.67
C ASP A 94 3.62 -0.17 6.08
N SER A 95 3.27 0.78 5.21
CA SER A 95 3.24 2.20 5.49
C SER A 95 2.10 2.84 4.71
N GLY A 96 1.62 3.96 5.24
CA GLY A 96 0.40 4.56 4.74
C GLY A 96 -0.82 3.79 5.19
N ASP A 97 -1.99 4.20 4.71
CA ASP A 97 -3.25 3.57 5.06
C ASP A 97 -4.27 3.65 3.93
N ILE A 98 -5.49 3.18 4.15
CA ILE A 98 -6.62 3.35 3.25
C ILE A 98 -6.80 4.86 2.97
N GLN A 99 -7.38 5.20 1.81
CA GLN A 99 -7.55 6.60 1.37
C GLN A 99 -9.05 6.93 1.23
N GLY A 100 -9.89 6.23 1.99
CA GLY A 100 -11.35 6.23 1.89
C GLY A 100 -11.97 4.99 1.26
N VAL A 101 -13.30 4.96 1.26
CA VAL A 101 -14.14 3.81 0.89
C VAL A 101 -13.89 3.31 -0.54
N ALA A 102 -13.65 4.22 -1.49
CA ALA A 102 -13.38 3.85 -2.88
C ALA A 102 -12.08 3.05 -3.02
N HIS A 103 -11.03 3.41 -2.28
CA HIS A 103 -9.78 2.67 -2.26
C HIS A 103 -9.97 1.29 -1.61
N LEU A 104 -10.70 1.21 -0.50
CA LEU A 104 -11.02 -0.07 0.16
C LEU A 104 -11.80 -1.02 -0.75
N LYS A 105 -12.81 -0.53 -1.47
CA LYS A 105 -13.56 -1.32 -2.46
C LYS A 105 -12.66 -1.90 -3.55
N LYS A 106 -11.71 -1.11 -4.07
CA LYS A 106 -10.71 -1.60 -5.03
C LYS A 106 -9.83 -2.70 -4.44
N ILE A 107 -9.42 -2.58 -3.17
CA ILE A 107 -8.66 -3.63 -2.47
C ILE A 107 -9.47 -4.92 -2.40
N PHE A 108 -10.75 -4.85 -2.02
CA PHE A 108 -11.63 -6.02 -1.98
C PHE A 108 -11.80 -6.67 -3.35
N GLU A 109 -11.92 -5.89 -4.41
CA GLU A 109 -11.99 -6.42 -5.78
C GLU A 109 -10.71 -7.18 -6.15
N VAL A 110 -9.53 -6.67 -5.79
CA VAL A 110 -8.26 -7.40 -5.96
C VAL A 110 -8.27 -8.71 -5.16
N CYS A 111 -8.69 -8.68 -3.90
CA CYS A 111 -8.78 -9.88 -3.05
C CYS A 111 -9.70 -10.94 -3.68
N ASN A 112 -10.89 -10.53 -4.15
CA ASN A 112 -11.84 -11.42 -4.82
C ASN A 112 -11.26 -12.03 -6.10
N ASN A 113 -10.47 -11.27 -6.85
CA ASN A 113 -9.81 -11.74 -8.07
C ASN A 113 -8.57 -12.61 -7.80
N THR A 114 -8.09 -12.68 -6.56
CA THR A 114 -6.89 -13.42 -6.17
C THR A 114 -7.12 -14.35 -4.96
N PRO A 115 -8.10 -15.28 -5.04
CA PRO A 115 -8.49 -16.13 -3.90
C PRO A 115 -7.38 -17.08 -3.41
N GLY A 116 -6.37 -17.35 -4.25
CA GLY A 116 -5.18 -18.12 -3.86
C GLY A 116 -4.13 -17.33 -3.07
N THR A 117 -4.35 -16.04 -2.84
CA THR A 117 -3.46 -15.16 -2.09
C THR A 117 -4.05 -14.88 -0.71
N MET A 118 -3.25 -15.03 0.34
CA MET A 118 -3.60 -14.54 1.68
C MET A 118 -3.29 -13.05 1.77
N HIS A 119 -4.34 -12.24 1.85
CA HIS A 119 -4.23 -10.79 1.98
C HIS A 119 -4.23 -10.36 3.44
N TRP A 120 -3.25 -9.54 3.82
CA TRP A 120 -3.18 -8.94 5.14
C TRP A 120 -3.28 -7.42 5.04
N LEU A 121 -4.20 -6.82 5.79
CA LEU A 121 -4.41 -5.38 5.84
C LEU A 121 -4.47 -4.95 7.31
N PRO A 122 -3.32 -4.61 7.92
CA PRO A 122 -3.25 -4.19 9.32
C PRO A 122 -3.54 -2.68 9.44
N THR A 123 -4.82 -2.32 9.37
CA THR A 123 -5.33 -0.94 9.49
C THR A 123 -6.36 -0.81 10.61
N GLN A 124 -6.46 0.40 11.17
CA GLN A 124 -7.47 0.84 12.13
C GLN A 124 -7.92 2.29 11.82
N GLU A 125 -7.94 2.65 10.53
CA GLU A 125 -8.22 4.04 10.07
C GLU A 125 -9.64 4.53 10.39
#